data_AF-A0A2S8BBU0-F1
#
_entry.id   AF-A0A2S8BBU0-F1
#
_cell.length_a   1.000
_cell.length_b   1.000
_cell.length_c   1.000
_cell.angle_alpha   90.00
_cell.angle_beta   90.00
_cell.angle_gamma   90.00
#
_symmetry.space_group_name_H-M   'P 1'
#
loop_
_entity.id
_entity.type
_entity.pdbx_description
1 polymer ?
#
loop_
_entity_poly.entity_id
_entity_poly.type
_entity_poly.pdbx_seq_one_letter_code
_entity_poly.pdbx_strand_id
1 'polypeptide(L)'
;MVRQSAGIATPPPTPAVVSEQAVGVTAGGAIAGATSADATARTRLQNLVDTVARQEPRLNWAAGERPDHSTVLVTDLVCGWIPPHVDIPVGVRLLEPARRRGDVEALLGEVTVTASYTPGQHLPQAEDVDPVPTSPRARHGLVVDELGWELGQATKWRDGLPRLAHTLARAATRDTGVAPAEYQALREHLATVAERVLRAYPDDLEGAAIENWQLLATIAALVNGSTAVAHYHFAWFQALSRAAAGGALL
;
A
#
# COMPACT_ATOMS: atom_id res chain seq x y z
N MET A 1 53.22 -19.79 85.50
CA MET A 1 54.29 -19.97 84.50
C MET A 1 53.79 -19.42 83.17
N VAL A 2 54.41 -18.30 82.75
CA VAL A 2 54.46 -17.56 81.46
C VAL A 2 53.95 -18.34 80.23
N ARG A 3 53.16 -17.81 79.27
CA ARG A 3 53.40 -16.73 78.26
C ARG A 3 52.03 -16.30 77.64
N GLN A 4 51.67 -15.02 77.56
CA GLN A 4 52.09 -13.93 76.65
C GLN A 4 51.40 -13.93 75.26
N SER A 5 50.83 -12.76 74.97
CA SER A 5 49.89 -12.25 73.96
C SER A 5 50.22 -12.40 72.47
N ALA A 6 49.20 -12.29 71.62
CA ALA A 6 49.09 -11.27 70.55
C ALA A 6 47.67 -11.29 69.92
N GLY A 7 47.08 -10.11 69.75
CA GLY A 7 45.71 -9.94 69.25
C GLY A 7 45.60 -9.96 67.72
N ILE A 8 44.36 -10.11 67.24
CA ILE A 8 43.98 -9.92 65.85
C ILE A 8 42.89 -8.85 65.82
N ALA A 9 43.18 -7.77 65.11
CA ALA A 9 42.30 -6.62 64.92
C ALA A 9 41.18 -6.94 63.91
N THR A 10 39.97 -6.50 64.24
CA THR A 10 38.79 -6.50 63.37
C THR A 10 38.95 -5.42 62.27
N PRO A 11 38.72 -5.70 60.98
CA PRO A 11 38.73 -4.67 59.95
C PRO A 11 37.46 -3.80 60.03
N PRO A 12 37.52 -2.51 59.62
CA PRO A 12 36.37 -1.61 59.64
C PRO A 12 35.37 -1.96 58.52
N PRO A 13 34.09 -1.57 58.63
CA PRO A 13 33.12 -1.76 57.56
C PRO A 13 33.44 -0.86 56.37
N THR A 14 33.51 -1.45 55.18
CA THR A 14 33.58 -0.74 53.91
C THR A 14 32.34 0.14 53.76
N PRO A 15 32.46 1.44 53.40
CA PRO A 15 31.29 2.23 53.08
C PRO A 15 30.66 1.65 51.81
N ALA A 16 29.35 1.40 51.84
CA ALA A 16 28.59 1.15 50.63
C ALA A 16 28.71 2.40 49.75
N VAL A 17 29.50 2.30 48.69
CA VAL A 17 29.43 3.24 47.58
C VAL A 17 28.07 2.99 46.94
N VAL A 18 27.09 3.81 47.31
CA VAL A 18 25.86 3.95 46.54
C VAL A 18 26.29 4.50 45.19
N SER A 19 26.37 3.63 44.19
CA SER A 19 26.57 4.03 42.81
C SER A 19 25.36 4.85 42.36
N GLU A 20 25.47 6.17 42.47
CA GLU A 20 24.59 7.18 41.86
C GLU A 20 24.68 7.20 40.31
N GLN A 21 24.94 6.06 39.66
CA GLN A 21 25.03 5.96 38.19
C GLN A 21 23.86 5.22 37.54
N ALA A 22 22.82 4.85 38.30
CA ALA A 22 21.66 4.14 37.76
C ALA A 22 20.69 5.04 36.94
N VAL A 23 20.82 6.37 37.00
CA VAL A 23 19.88 7.28 36.31
C VAL A 23 20.29 7.60 34.87
N GLY A 24 21.57 7.41 34.50
CA GLY A 24 22.06 7.66 33.13
C GLY A 24 21.91 6.48 32.16
N VAL A 25 21.85 5.25 32.68
CA VAL A 25 21.82 4.01 31.88
C VAL A 25 20.44 3.78 31.25
N THR A 26 19.37 4.22 31.90
CA THR A 26 17.99 4.03 31.41
C THR A 26 17.66 4.94 30.23
N ALA A 27 18.12 6.20 30.25
CA ALA A 27 17.92 7.14 29.14
C ALA A 27 18.69 6.72 27.88
N GLY A 28 19.96 6.31 28.02
CA GLY A 28 20.76 5.82 26.88
C GLY A 28 20.25 4.51 26.29
N GLY A 29 19.82 3.57 27.15
CA GLY A 29 19.25 2.29 26.71
C GLY A 29 17.90 2.45 25.98
N ALA A 30 17.05 3.37 26.43
CA ALA A 30 15.78 3.67 25.75
C ALA A 30 16.00 4.28 24.36
N ILE A 31 16.95 5.21 24.22
CA ILE A 31 17.30 5.82 22.93
C ILE A 31 17.89 4.77 21.97
N ALA A 32 18.81 3.91 22.44
CA ALA A 32 19.37 2.84 21.62
C ALA A 32 18.30 1.83 21.18
N GLY A 33 17.37 1.47 22.07
CA GLY A 33 16.23 0.61 21.75
C GLY A 33 15.29 1.21 20.70
N ALA A 34 14.98 2.51 20.80
CA ALA A 34 14.17 3.21 19.82
C ALA A 34 14.82 3.24 18.43
N THR A 35 16.12 3.58 18.34
CA THR A 35 16.85 3.57 17.07
C THR A 35 16.89 2.18 16.43
N SER A 36 17.06 1.12 17.24
CA SER A 36 17.02 -0.26 16.75
C SER A 36 15.63 -0.63 16.23
N ALA A 37 14.57 -0.23 16.91
CA ALA A 37 13.20 -0.47 16.49
C ALA A 37 12.88 0.25 15.17
N ASP A 38 13.30 1.51 15.02
CA ASP A 38 13.12 2.28 13.78
C ASP A 38 13.88 1.66 12.60
N ALA A 39 15.09 1.16 12.85
CA ALA A 39 15.87 0.46 11.83
C ALA A 39 15.16 -0.84 11.39
N THR A 40 14.67 -1.64 12.32
CA THR A 40 13.88 -2.85 12.01
C THR A 40 12.60 -2.52 11.27
N ALA A 41 11.86 -1.48 11.69
CA ALA A 41 10.64 -1.02 11.03
C ALA A 41 10.92 -0.55 9.59
N ARG A 42 12.00 0.23 9.38
CA ARG A 42 12.40 0.68 8.05
C ARG A 42 12.74 -0.47 7.13
N THR A 43 13.52 -1.46 7.59
CA THR A 43 13.83 -2.67 6.79
C THR A 43 12.56 -3.43 6.43
N ARG A 44 11.63 -3.61 7.39
CA ARG A 44 10.33 -4.23 7.14
C ARG A 44 9.55 -3.46 6.06
N LEU A 45 9.44 -2.14 6.18
CA LEU A 45 8.73 -1.30 5.20
C LEU A 45 9.40 -1.36 3.82
N GLN A 46 10.73 -1.36 3.74
CA GLN A 46 11.45 -1.50 2.48
C GLN A 46 11.13 -2.83 1.79
N ASN A 47 11.07 -3.94 2.52
CA ASN A 47 10.70 -5.24 1.94
C ASN A 47 9.27 -5.21 1.35
N LEU A 48 8.33 -4.49 1.98
CA LEU A 48 6.97 -4.32 1.44
C LEU A 48 6.97 -3.49 0.15
N VAL A 49 7.73 -2.39 0.14
CA VAL A 49 7.87 -1.50 -1.03
C VAL A 49 8.54 -2.24 -2.19
N ASP A 50 9.63 -2.97 -1.94
CA ASP A 50 10.34 -3.74 -2.95
C ASP A 50 9.45 -4.83 -3.56
N THR A 51 8.55 -5.41 -2.76
CA THR A 51 7.60 -6.43 -3.23
C THR A 51 6.64 -5.87 -4.29
N VAL A 52 6.15 -4.65 -4.13
CA VAL A 52 5.24 -4.03 -5.11
C VAL A 52 5.99 -3.35 -6.25
N ALA A 53 7.15 -2.75 -5.97
CA ALA A 53 8.03 -2.18 -6.99
C ALA A 53 8.53 -3.24 -7.97
N ARG A 54 8.77 -4.48 -7.52
CA ARG A 54 9.14 -5.60 -8.40
C ARG A 54 8.03 -5.97 -9.39
N GLN A 55 6.77 -5.81 -8.99
CA GLN A 55 5.61 -6.10 -9.84
C GLN A 55 5.36 -4.95 -10.82
N GLU A 56 5.60 -3.72 -10.41
CA GLU A 56 5.48 -2.54 -11.26
C GLU A 56 6.56 -1.49 -10.95
N PRO A 57 7.75 -1.59 -11.58
CA PRO A 57 8.90 -0.74 -11.28
C PRO A 57 8.84 0.65 -11.94
N ARG A 58 7.81 0.91 -12.75
CA ARG A 58 7.62 2.22 -13.41
C ARG A 58 6.95 3.26 -12.51
N LEU A 59 6.44 2.86 -11.36
CA LEU A 59 5.73 3.74 -10.43
C LEU A 59 6.60 4.11 -9.23
N ASN A 60 6.35 5.29 -8.65
CA ASN A 60 6.83 5.54 -7.30
C ASN A 60 5.97 4.74 -6.31
N TRP A 61 6.63 4.20 -5.30
CA TRP A 61 6.00 3.47 -4.21
C TRP A 61 6.50 3.99 -2.88
N ALA A 62 5.64 4.04 -1.88
CA ALA A 62 6.07 4.28 -0.52
C ALA A 62 5.19 3.52 0.48
N ALA A 63 5.80 3.14 1.60
CA ALA A 63 5.11 2.60 2.75
C ALA A 63 5.53 3.37 3.99
N GLY A 64 4.58 3.56 4.92
CA GLY A 64 4.83 4.27 6.17
C GLY A 64 4.09 3.66 7.33
N GLU A 65 4.70 3.71 8.51
CA GLU A 65 4.04 3.36 9.77
C GLU A 65 3.37 4.60 10.36
N ARG A 66 2.06 4.53 10.59
CA ARG A 66 1.28 5.59 11.23
C ARG A 66 1.45 5.54 12.76
N PRO A 67 1.11 6.62 13.49
CA PRO A 67 1.15 6.64 14.95
C PRO A 67 0.33 5.54 15.65
N ASP A 68 -0.68 4.98 14.96
CA ASP A 68 -1.49 3.85 15.45
C ASP A 68 -0.88 2.47 15.13
N HIS A 69 0.40 2.44 14.75
CA HIS A 69 1.18 1.26 14.34
C HIS A 69 0.68 0.54 13.08
N SER A 70 -0.27 1.13 12.37
CA SER A 70 -0.67 0.60 11.08
C SER A 70 0.31 0.97 9.98
N THR A 71 0.45 0.07 9.01
CA THR A 71 1.25 0.34 7.82
C THR A 71 0.34 0.79 6.68
N VAL A 72 0.63 1.92 6.05
CA VAL A 72 -0.02 2.37 4.82
C VAL A 72 0.90 2.14 3.62
N LEU A 73 0.34 1.73 2.49
CA LEU A 73 1.05 1.59 1.21
C LEU A 73 0.42 2.54 0.18
N VAL A 74 1.26 3.28 -0.55
CA VAL A 74 0.82 4.26 -1.55
C VAL A 74 1.63 4.18 -2.84
N THR A 75 0.99 4.58 -3.93
CA THR A 75 1.62 5.04 -5.17
C THR A 75 0.96 6.34 -5.58
N ASP A 76 1.73 7.23 -6.18
CA ASP A 76 1.30 8.52 -6.71
C ASP A 76 0.74 8.45 -8.13
N LEU A 77 0.63 7.25 -8.73
CA LEU A 77 -0.01 7.05 -10.04
C LEU A 77 -1.32 7.84 -10.19
N VAL A 78 -2.22 7.69 -9.22
CA VAL A 78 -3.41 8.54 -9.12
C VAL A 78 -3.99 8.53 -7.69
N CYS A 79 -3.67 9.56 -6.92
CA CYS A 79 -4.28 9.85 -5.61
C CYS A 79 -4.17 8.72 -4.54
N GLY A 80 -3.34 7.70 -4.74
CA GLY A 80 -3.23 6.52 -3.87
C GLY A 80 -3.90 5.24 -4.39
N TRP A 81 -4.50 5.25 -5.58
CA TRP A 81 -5.10 4.04 -6.17
C TRP A 81 -4.02 3.02 -6.55
N ILE A 82 -4.13 1.80 -6.00
CA ILE A 82 -3.28 0.66 -6.36
C ILE A 82 -3.83 -0.08 -7.61
N PRO A 83 -3.05 -0.20 -8.71
CA PRO A 83 -3.45 -0.91 -9.92
C PRO A 83 -3.83 -2.39 -9.71
N PRO A 84 -4.71 -2.96 -10.56
CA PRO A 84 -5.24 -4.32 -10.36
C PRO A 84 -4.20 -5.44 -10.47
N HIS A 85 -3.12 -5.24 -11.23
CA HIS A 85 -2.06 -6.24 -11.43
C HIS A 85 -1.06 -6.32 -10.28
N VAL A 86 -1.10 -5.38 -9.34
CA VAL A 86 -0.23 -5.37 -8.17
C VAL A 86 -0.89 -6.19 -7.06
N ASP A 87 -0.28 -7.30 -6.71
CA ASP A 87 -0.56 -8.08 -5.52
C ASP A 87 -0.05 -7.36 -4.28
N ILE A 88 -0.94 -7.16 -3.31
CA ILE A 88 -0.70 -6.29 -2.16
C ILE A 88 -0.14 -7.10 -0.99
N PRO A 89 0.97 -6.68 -0.35
CA PRO A 89 1.48 -7.33 0.85
C PRO A 89 0.45 -7.44 1.98
N VAL A 90 0.47 -8.55 2.70
CA VAL A 90 -0.39 -8.73 3.88
C VAL A 90 -0.03 -7.71 4.97
N GLY A 91 -1.05 -7.16 5.63
CA GLY A 91 -0.88 -6.28 6.80
C GLY A 91 -0.74 -4.79 6.48
N VAL A 92 -0.83 -4.40 5.20
CA VAL A 92 -0.91 -2.99 4.81
C VAL A 92 -2.35 -2.51 4.68
N ARG A 93 -2.56 -1.22 4.88
CA ARG A 93 -3.81 -0.50 4.57
C ARG A 93 -3.60 0.37 3.34
N LEU A 94 -4.65 0.52 2.54
CA LEU A 94 -4.68 1.42 1.40
C LEU A 94 -5.34 2.74 1.80
N LEU A 95 -5.12 3.79 1.02
CA LEU A 95 -5.87 5.04 1.19
C LEU A 95 -7.33 4.86 0.77
N GLU A 96 -8.23 5.53 1.48
CA GLU A 96 -9.64 5.63 1.09
C GLU A 96 -9.79 6.37 -0.25
N PRO A 97 -10.74 6.00 -1.13
CA PRO A 97 -11.01 6.69 -2.38
C PRO A 97 -11.32 8.17 -2.17
N ALA A 98 -10.40 9.04 -2.61
CA ALA A 98 -10.59 10.49 -2.57
C ALA A 98 -9.58 11.16 -3.51
N ARG A 99 -9.94 12.37 -3.99
CA ARG A 99 -9.00 13.19 -4.75
C ARG A 99 -7.94 13.76 -3.80
N ARG A 100 -6.68 13.54 -4.16
CA ARG A 100 -5.51 14.06 -3.43
C ARG A 100 -4.54 14.69 -4.45
N ARG A 101 -3.61 15.49 -3.95
CA ARG A 101 -2.51 16.06 -4.74
C ARG A 101 -1.20 15.75 -4.02
N GLY A 102 -0.10 15.78 -4.77
CA GLY A 102 1.24 15.55 -4.25
C GLY A 102 1.79 14.19 -4.66
N ASP A 103 3.06 14.02 -4.30
CA ASP A 103 3.84 12.80 -4.50
C ASP A 103 3.53 11.74 -3.42
N VAL A 104 4.28 10.64 -3.45
CA VAL A 104 4.15 9.56 -2.46
C VAL A 104 4.35 10.03 -1.01
N GLU A 105 5.21 11.02 -0.76
CA GLU A 105 5.43 11.55 0.60
C GLU A 105 4.20 12.30 1.10
N ALA A 106 3.62 13.16 0.26
CA ALA A 106 2.37 13.84 0.57
C ALA A 106 1.21 12.85 0.80
N LEU A 107 1.17 11.74 0.07
CA LEU A 107 0.13 10.70 0.20
C LEU A 107 0.26 9.88 1.49
N LEU A 108 1.46 9.65 2.01
CA LEU A 108 1.66 8.97 3.30
C LEU A 108 1.01 9.76 4.45
N GLY A 109 1.14 11.10 4.41
CA GLY A 109 0.69 11.98 5.48
C GLY A 109 1.53 11.81 6.74
N GLU A 110 0.89 11.84 7.92
CA GLU A 110 1.60 11.65 9.20
C GLU A 110 2.03 10.19 9.41
N VAL A 111 3.34 9.98 9.49
CA VAL A 111 4.02 8.69 9.63
C VAL A 111 5.29 8.86 10.46
N THR A 112 5.68 7.83 11.22
CA THR A 112 6.87 7.83 12.09
C THR A 112 8.10 7.26 11.39
N VAL A 113 7.91 6.21 10.58
CA VAL A 113 8.95 5.56 9.78
C VAL A 113 8.44 5.38 8.36
N THR A 114 9.30 5.62 7.37
CA THR A 114 8.97 5.48 5.95
C THR A 114 10.05 4.71 5.19
N ALA A 115 9.61 4.10 4.10
CA ALA A 115 10.45 3.55 3.03
C ALA A 115 9.82 3.91 1.69
N SER A 116 10.64 4.11 0.66
CA SER A 116 10.17 4.46 -0.67
C SER A 116 11.02 3.82 -1.77
N TYR A 117 10.45 3.81 -2.97
CA TYR A 117 11.08 3.40 -4.20
C TYR A 117 10.72 4.41 -5.28
N THR A 118 11.74 4.82 -6.03
CA THR A 118 11.59 5.64 -7.24
C THR A 118 12.00 4.81 -8.46
N PRO A 119 11.32 4.96 -9.61
CA PRO A 119 11.66 4.25 -10.84
C PRO A 119 13.15 4.32 -11.17
N GLY A 120 13.75 3.16 -11.47
CA GLY A 120 15.17 3.02 -11.78
C GLY A 120 16.06 2.76 -10.57
N GLN A 121 15.54 2.87 -9.34
CA GLN A 121 16.25 2.40 -8.15
C GLN A 121 16.49 0.89 -8.23
N HIS A 122 17.65 0.45 -7.73
CA HIS A 122 17.99 -0.97 -7.71
C HIS A 122 17.05 -1.75 -6.78
N LEU A 123 16.55 -2.87 -7.27
CA LEU A 123 15.81 -3.86 -6.48
C LEU A 123 16.71 -5.08 -6.27
N PRO A 124 16.85 -5.60 -5.04
CA PRO A 124 17.52 -6.87 -4.78
C PRO A 124 16.95 -7.99 -5.66
N GLN A 125 17.72 -9.04 -5.97
CA GLN A 125 17.17 -10.17 -6.73
C GLN A 125 16.09 -10.89 -5.93
N ALA A 126 15.10 -11.47 -6.61
CA ALA A 126 13.97 -12.10 -5.93
C ALA A 126 14.39 -13.34 -5.13
N GLU A 127 15.44 -14.05 -5.57
CA GLU A 127 16.04 -15.17 -4.83
C GLU A 127 16.78 -14.77 -3.55
N ASP A 128 17.20 -13.51 -3.42
CA ASP A 128 18.02 -13.04 -2.29
C ASP A 128 17.17 -12.53 -1.11
N VAL A 129 15.84 -12.51 -1.25
CA VAL A 129 14.93 -11.92 -0.27
C VAL A 129 13.82 -12.90 0.09
N ASP A 130 13.50 -12.97 1.38
CA ASP A 130 12.37 -13.75 1.86
C ASP A 130 11.05 -13.28 1.21
N PRO A 131 10.22 -14.19 0.68
CA PRO A 131 9.00 -13.81 0.00
C PRO A 131 8.00 -13.18 0.97
N VAL A 132 7.51 -11.99 0.63
CA VAL A 132 6.45 -11.31 1.37
C VAL A 132 5.09 -11.86 0.91
N PRO A 133 4.25 -12.41 1.81
CA PRO A 133 2.93 -12.91 1.44
C PRO A 133 2.02 -11.77 0.97
N THR A 134 1.24 -12.02 -0.08
CA THR A 134 0.30 -11.05 -0.65
C THR A 134 -1.16 -11.51 -0.50
N SER A 135 -2.10 -10.57 -0.52
CA SER A 135 -3.53 -10.83 -0.38
C SER A 135 -4.38 -9.68 -0.93
N PRO A 136 -5.56 -9.97 -1.54
CA PRO A 136 -6.49 -8.92 -1.97
C PRO A 136 -7.20 -8.21 -0.80
N ARG A 137 -7.06 -8.70 0.44
CA ARG A 137 -7.85 -8.22 1.60
C ARG A 137 -7.74 -6.73 1.88
N ALA A 138 -6.61 -6.10 1.53
CA ALA A 138 -6.44 -4.65 1.67
C ALA A 138 -7.39 -3.82 0.77
N ARG A 139 -7.94 -4.43 -0.29
CA ARG A 139 -8.97 -3.82 -1.15
C ARG A 139 -10.39 -4.02 -0.61
N HIS A 140 -10.58 -4.81 0.45
CA HIS A 140 -11.93 -5.12 0.96
C HIS A 140 -12.44 -4.02 1.90
N GLY A 141 -13.75 -4.01 2.16
CA GLY A 141 -14.38 -3.12 3.14
C GLY A 141 -15.16 -1.96 2.52
N LEU A 142 -14.86 -1.61 1.26
CA LEU A 142 -15.64 -0.64 0.50
C LEU A 142 -16.92 -1.27 -0.03
N VAL A 143 -18.02 -0.52 0.05
CA VAL A 143 -19.32 -0.89 -0.52
C VAL A 143 -19.82 0.28 -1.35
N VAL A 144 -20.24 -0.02 -2.57
CA VAL A 144 -20.86 0.94 -3.49
C VAL A 144 -22.30 0.50 -3.68
N ASP A 145 -23.21 1.39 -3.35
CA ASP A 145 -24.64 1.16 -3.52
C ASP A 145 -24.97 0.95 -5.00
N GLU A 146 -25.84 -0.03 -5.28
CA GLU A 146 -26.31 -0.35 -6.62
C GLU A 146 -25.17 -0.52 -7.66
N LEU A 147 -24.03 -1.12 -7.26
CA LEU A 147 -22.83 -1.30 -8.10
C LEU A 147 -23.17 -1.72 -9.55
N GLY A 148 -24.09 -2.67 -9.74
CA GLY A 148 -24.46 -3.13 -11.07
C GLY A 148 -25.17 -2.10 -11.94
N TRP A 149 -26.03 -1.25 -11.34
CA TRP A 149 -26.68 -0.16 -12.04
C TRP A 149 -25.67 0.94 -12.39
N GLU A 150 -24.88 1.36 -11.40
CA GLU A 150 -23.86 2.40 -11.54
C GLU A 150 -22.79 2.01 -12.60
N LEU A 151 -22.29 0.78 -12.54
CA LEU A 151 -21.34 0.25 -13.52
C LEU A 151 -21.97 0.17 -14.92
N GLY A 152 -23.25 -0.20 -15.00
CA GLY A 152 -24.01 -0.20 -16.23
C GLY A 152 -24.09 1.19 -16.89
N GLN A 153 -24.29 2.25 -16.10
CA GLN A 153 -24.26 3.63 -16.60
C GLN A 153 -22.85 4.05 -17.01
N ALA A 154 -21.86 3.80 -16.16
CA ALA A 154 -20.48 4.23 -16.38
C ALA A 154 -19.85 3.62 -17.64
N THR A 155 -20.29 2.43 -18.05
CA THR A 155 -19.77 1.73 -19.24
C THR A 155 -20.56 1.98 -20.51
N LYS A 156 -21.75 2.58 -20.42
CA LYS A 156 -22.65 2.79 -21.56
C LYS A 156 -22.14 3.94 -22.42
N TRP A 157 -21.87 3.66 -23.71
CA TRP A 157 -21.40 4.65 -24.70
C TRP A 157 -20.13 5.40 -24.29
N ARG A 158 -19.27 4.77 -23.47
CA ARG A 158 -18.07 5.41 -22.95
C ARG A 158 -16.90 5.29 -23.94
N ASP A 159 -16.31 6.44 -24.26
CA ASP A 159 -15.16 6.51 -25.14
C ASP A 159 -13.92 5.82 -24.54
N GLY A 160 -13.19 5.11 -25.40
CA GLY A 160 -11.98 4.38 -25.03
C GLY A 160 -12.22 3.05 -24.30
N LEU A 161 -13.47 2.65 -24.04
CA LEU A 161 -13.79 1.29 -23.62
C LEU A 161 -14.12 0.40 -24.83
N PRO A 162 -13.71 -0.88 -24.82
CA PRO A 162 -14.14 -1.83 -25.85
C PRO A 162 -15.64 -2.09 -25.71
N ARG A 163 -16.34 -2.32 -26.84
CA ARG A 163 -17.79 -2.61 -26.84
C ARG A 163 -18.17 -3.76 -25.89
N LEU A 164 -17.28 -4.75 -25.79
CA LEU A 164 -17.44 -5.90 -24.90
C LEU A 164 -17.54 -5.51 -23.42
N ALA A 165 -16.91 -4.41 -22.98
CA ALA A 165 -16.89 -4.01 -21.57
C ALA A 165 -18.31 -3.80 -21.00
N HIS A 166 -19.19 -3.12 -21.73
CA HIS A 166 -20.57 -2.91 -21.30
C HIS A 166 -21.36 -4.23 -21.21
N THR A 167 -21.17 -5.11 -22.20
CA THR A 167 -21.82 -6.43 -22.21
C THR A 167 -21.36 -7.27 -21.01
N LEU A 168 -20.06 -7.31 -20.73
CA LEU A 168 -19.49 -8.06 -19.62
C LEU A 168 -19.87 -7.49 -18.26
N ALA A 169 -19.93 -6.15 -18.13
CA ALA A 169 -20.45 -5.51 -16.92
C ALA A 169 -21.88 -5.99 -16.60
N ARG A 170 -22.75 -6.07 -17.61
CA ARG A 170 -24.12 -6.55 -17.43
C ARG A 170 -24.20 -8.05 -17.15
N ALA A 171 -23.35 -8.86 -17.79
CA ALA A 171 -23.32 -10.30 -17.56
C ALA A 171 -22.83 -10.64 -16.15
N ALA A 172 -21.72 -10.02 -15.72
CA ALA A 172 -21.11 -10.26 -14.42
C ALA A 172 -21.99 -9.78 -13.25
N THR A 173 -22.71 -8.67 -13.42
CA THR A 173 -23.65 -8.16 -12.39
C THR A 173 -24.94 -8.95 -12.27
N ARG A 174 -25.28 -9.76 -13.29
CA ARG A 174 -26.46 -10.65 -13.30
C ARG A 174 -26.11 -12.11 -13.05
N ASP A 175 -24.84 -12.40 -12.77
CA ASP A 175 -24.33 -13.75 -12.55
C ASP A 175 -24.65 -14.73 -13.69
N THR A 176 -24.66 -14.25 -14.95
CA THR A 176 -25.00 -15.07 -16.12
C THR A 176 -23.81 -15.80 -16.73
N GLY A 177 -22.63 -15.73 -16.08
CA GLY A 177 -21.38 -16.25 -16.61
C GLY A 177 -20.81 -15.42 -17.78
N VAL A 178 -19.51 -15.60 -18.04
CA VAL A 178 -18.77 -14.96 -19.14
C VAL A 178 -17.93 -16.01 -19.85
N ALA A 179 -17.91 -16.02 -21.19
CA ALA A 179 -17.13 -17.01 -21.92
C ALA A 179 -15.62 -16.77 -21.73
N PRO A 180 -14.78 -17.83 -21.65
CA PRO A 180 -13.34 -17.67 -21.46
C PRO A 180 -12.67 -16.77 -22.52
N ALA A 181 -13.12 -16.85 -23.78
CA ALA A 181 -12.60 -16.01 -24.86
C ALA A 181 -12.95 -14.51 -24.67
N GLU A 182 -14.15 -14.21 -24.15
CA GLU A 182 -14.55 -12.83 -23.86
C GLU A 182 -13.77 -12.28 -22.66
N TYR A 183 -13.55 -13.10 -21.64
CA TYR A 183 -12.73 -12.71 -20.50
C TYR A 183 -11.26 -12.48 -20.90
N GLN A 184 -10.72 -13.30 -21.79
CA GLN A 184 -9.39 -13.11 -22.34
C GLN A 184 -9.28 -11.79 -23.13
N ALA A 185 -10.26 -11.48 -23.98
CA ALA A 185 -10.31 -10.21 -24.70
C ALA A 185 -10.40 -9.00 -23.74
N LEU A 186 -11.15 -9.11 -22.64
CA LEU A 186 -11.19 -8.09 -21.59
C LEU A 186 -9.80 -7.89 -20.96
N ARG A 187 -9.11 -8.97 -20.63
CA ARG A 187 -7.76 -8.94 -20.03
C ARG A 187 -6.74 -8.28 -20.95
N GLU A 188 -6.78 -8.56 -22.24
CA GLU A 188 -5.92 -7.94 -23.26
C GLU A 188 -6.17 -6.43 -23.36
N HIS A 189 -7.44 -6.01 -23.35
CA HIS A 189 -7.79 -4.59 -23.31
C HIS A 189 -7.34 -3.91 -22.01
N LEU A 190 -7.52 -4.56 -20.86
CA LEU A 190 -7.03 -4.04 -19.58
C LEU A 190 -5.51 -3.84 -19.61
N ALA A 191 -4.76 -4.82 -20.12
CA ALA A 191 -3.30 -4.73 -20.27
C ALA A 191 -2.89 -3.60 -21.23
N THR A 192 -3.62 -3.42 -22.34
CA THR A 192 -3.36 -2.34 -23.30
C THR A 192 -3.54 -0.95 -22.67
N VAL A 193 -4.62 -0.77 -21.89
CA VAL A 193 -4.87 0.50 -21.19
C VAL A 193 -3.84 0.72 -20.10
N ALA A 194 -3.52 -0.31 -19.30
CA ALA A 194 -2.48 -0.26 -18.28
C ALA A 194 -1.14 0.20 -18.86
N GLU A 195 -0.70 -0.44 -19.94
CA GLU A 195 0.55 -0.14 -20.62
C GLU A 195 0.58 1.29 -21.20
N ARG A 196 -0.55 1.78 -21.74
CA ARG A 196 -0.66 3.18 -22.18
C ARG A 196 -0.48 4.15 -21.02
N VAL A 197 -1.17 3.93 -19.90
CA VAL A 197 -1.10 4.81 -18.71
C VAL A 197 0.30 4.79 -18.10
N LEU A 198 0.89 3.60 -17.92
CA LEU A 198 2.19 3.45 -17.27
C LEU A 198 3.34 4.01 -18.09
N ARG A 199 3.21 4.08 -19.42
CA ARG A 199 4.19 4.75 -20.29
C ARG A 199 4.11 6.28 -20.19
N ALA A 200 2.91 6.81 -19.95
CA ALA A 200 2.67 8.25 -19.85
C ALA A 200 2.98 8.80 -18.44
N TYR A 201 3.13 7.92 -17.45
CA TYR A 201 3.54 8.28 -16.11
C TYR A 201 5.00 8.80 -16.08
N PRO A 202 5.32 9.88 -15.33
CA PRO A 202 4.42 10.65 -14.47
C PRO A 202 3.73 11.85 -15.14
N ASP A 203 4.21 12.29 -16.30
CA ASP A 203 3.95 13.65 -16.79
C ASP A 203 2.65 13.80 -17.62
N ASP A 204 2.26 12.79 -18.39
CA ASP A 204 1.23 12.89 -19.44
C ASP A 204 -0.01 12.03 -19.13
N LEU A 205 -0.42 11.99 -17.86
CA LEU A 205 -1.54 11.15 -17.42
C LEU A 205 -2.90 11.67 -17.90
N GLU A 206 -3.51 10.96 -18.85
CA GLU A 206 -4.88 11.19 -19.28
C GLU A 206 -5.89 10.60 -18.27
N GLY A 207 -6.65 11.46 -17.59
CA GLY A 207 -7.65 11.03 -16.60
C GLY A 207 -8.67 10.02 -17.16
N ALA A 208 -9.12 10.19 -18.40
CA ALA A 208 -10.07 9.26 -19.03
C ALA A 208 -9.49 7.84 -19.21
N ALA A 209 -8.18 7.71 -19.47
CA ALA A 209 -7.51 6.42 -19.61
C ALA A 209 -7.42 5.69 -18.26
N ILE A 210 -7.14 6.42 -17.18
CA ILE A 210 -7.13 5.90 -15.80
C ILE A 210 -8.53 5.43 -15.38
N GLU A 211 -9.54 6.26 -15.63
CA GLU A 211 -10.93 5.90 -15.36
C GLU A 211 -11.36 4.64 -16.15
N ASN A 212 -10.96 4.53 -17.42
CA ASN A 212 -11.20 3.33 -18.22
C ASN A 212 -10.51 2.11 -17.62
N TRP A 213 -9.28 2.27 -17.13
CA TRP A 213 -8.56 1.20 -16.45
C TRP A 213 -9.30 0.73 -15.18
N GLN A 214 -9.80 1.65 -14.37
CA GLN A 214 -10.57 1.34 -13.15
C GLN A 214 -11.89 0.62 -13.46
N LEU A 215 -12.60 1.02 -14.53
CA LEU A 215 -13.81 0.32 -14.98
C LEU A 215 -13.50 -1.08 -15.49
N LEU A 216 -12.45 -1.26 -16.29
CA LEU A 216 -12.02 -2.59 -16.76
C LEU A 216 -11.58 -3.48 -15.60
N ALA A 217 -10.88 -2.93 -14.61
CA ALA A 217 -10.50 -3.63 -13.38
C ALA A 217 -11.72 -4.07 -12.56
N THR A 218 -12.74 -3.21 -12.48
CA THR A 218 -14.03 -3.54 -11.83
C THR A 218 -14.69 -4.73 -12.51
N ILE A 219 -14.83 -4.69 -13.84
CA ILE A 219 -15.46 -5.78 -14.61
C ILE A 219 -14.66 -7.08 -14.45
N ALA A 220 -13.34 -7.02 -14.58
CA ALA A 220 -12.48 -8.20 -14.42
C ALA A 220 -12.61 -8.81 -13.01
N ALA A 221 -12.71 -7.99 -11.97
CA ALA A 221 -12.92 -8.48 -10.61
C ALA A 221 -14.28 -9.18 -10.45
N LEU A 222 -15.36 -8.64 -11.02
CA LEU A 222 -16.67 -9.29 -11.02
C LEU A 222 -16.66 -10.62 -11.77
N VAL A 223 -16.03 -10.68 -12.95
CA VAL A 223 -15.93 -11.92 -13.74
C VAL A 223 -15.15 -13.01 -12.99
N ASN A 224 -14.18 -12.65 -12.16
CA ASN A 224 -13.45 -13.59 -11.29
C ASN A 224 -14.17 -13.89 -9.96
N GLY A 225 -15.40 -13.41 -9.75
CA GLY A 225 -16.16 -13.64 -8.52
C GLY A 225 -15.68 -12.83 -7.31
N SER A 226 -14.84 -11.80 -7.49
CA SER A 226 -14.32 -10.97 -6.41
C SER A 226 -15.08 -9.64 -6.29
N THR A 227 -16.29 -9.73 -5.73
CA THR A 227 -17.17 -8.56 -5.51
C THR A 227 -16.49 -7.47 -4.67
N ALA A 228 -15.75 -7.84 -3.63
CA ALA A 228 -15.04 -6.88 -2.79
C ALA A 228 -13.98 -6.07 -3.56
N VAL A 229 -13.22 -6.72 -4.44
CA VAL A 229 -12.23 -6.04 -5.29
C VAL A 229 -12.92 -5.18 -6.36
N ALA A 230 -14.07 -5.60 -6.87
CA ALA A 230 -14.88 -4.78 -7.78
C ALA A 230 -15.34 -3.48 -7.11
N HIS A 231 -15.85 -3.54 -5.87
CA HIS A 231 -16.22 -2.34 -5.12
C HIS A 231 -15.05 -1.38 -4.94
N TYR A 232 -13.84 -1.88 -4.67
CA TYR A 232 -12.65 -1.04 -4.55
C TYR A 232 -12.34 -0.26 -5.83
N HIS A 233 -12.22 -0.95 -6.97
CA HIS A 233 -11.88 -0.27 -8.23
C HIS A 233 -12.97 0.72 -8.64
N PHE A 234 -14.22 0.37 -8.42
CA PHE A 234 -15.34 1.24 -8.78
C PHE A 234 -15.50 2.44 -7.86
N ALA A 235 -15.25 2.30 -6.56
CA ALA A 235 -15.25 3.41 -5.61
C ALA A 235 -14.17 4.45 -5.97
N TRP A 236 -12.97 4.00 -6.38
CA TRP A 236 -11.93 4.88 -6.91
C TRP A 236 -12.35 5.61 -8.19
N PHE A 237 -12.98 4.90 -9.13
CA PHE A 237 -13.57 5.53 -10.32
C PHE A 237 -14.57 6.62 -9.93
N GLN A 238 -15.54 6.32 -9.06
CA GLN A 238 -16.55 7.31 -8.62
C GLN A 238 -15.91 8.54 -7.95
N ALA A 239 -14.95 8.32 -7.05
CA ALA A 239 -14.29 9.41 -6.32
C ALA A 239 -13.54 10.37 -7.24
N LEU A 240 -12.90 9.85 -8.29
CA LEU A 240 -12.10 10.65 -9.22
C LEU A 240 -12.96 11.30 -10.32
N SER A 241 -13.95 10.58 -10.86
CA SER A 241 -14.84 11.11 -11.91
C SER A 241 -15.81 12.17 -11.39
N ARG A 242 -16.38 12.00 -10.19
CA ARG A 242 -17.27 13.03 -9.60
C ARG A 242 -16.52 14.32 -9.31
N ALA A 243 -15.26 14.22 -8.87
CA ALA A 243 -14.44 15.40 -8.60
C ALA A 243 -14.03 16.14 -9.88
N ALA A 244 -13.85 15.44 -11.01
CA ALA A 244 -13.64 16.07 -12.31
C ALA A 244 -14.89 16.86 -12.77
N ALA A 245 -16.09 16.31 -12.56
CA ALA A 245 -17.36 16.98 -12.89
C ALA A 245 -17.65 18.19 -11.98
N GLY A 246 -17.30 18.11 -10.69
CA GLY A 246 -17.47 19.20 -9.72
C GLY A 246 -16.43 20.32 -9.83
N GLY A 247 -15.31 20.09 -10.51
CA GLY A 247 -14.25 21.08 -10.74
C GLY A 247 -14.52 22.07 -11.89
N ALA A 248 -15.65 21.95 -12.59
CA ALA A 248 -16.06 22.83 -13.68
C ALA A 248 -16.94 24.02 -13.23
N LEU A 249 -17.11 24.21 -11.92
CA LEU A 249 -17.93 25.29 -11.34
C LEU A 249 -17.20 26.01 -10.21
N LEU A 250 -16.02 26.57 -10.48
CA LEU A 250 -15.41 27.72 -9.77
C LEU A 250 -14.43 28.42 -10.73
#